data_AF-A0A927VQC4-F1
#
_entry.id   AF-A0A927VQC4-F1
#
_cell.length_a   1.000
_cell.length_b   1.000
_cell.length_c   1.000
_cell.angle_alpha   90.00
_cell.angle_beta   90.00
_cell.angle_gamma   90.00
#
_symmetry.space_group_name_H-M   'P 1'
#
loop_
_entity.id
_entity.type
_entity.pdbx_description
1 polymer ?
#
loop_
_entity_poly.entity_id
_entity_poly.type
_entity_poly.pdbx_seq_one_letter_code
_entity_poly.pdbx_strand_id
1 'polypeptide(L)'
;MTNLEKYNKILKTDLKAKDEDLNDEILIYNRFPTWDSVAHVEMVADIEEKFGVMFSTLDITSFGKYSLGIEILEKLGVDMSK
;
A
#
# COMPACT_ATOMS: atom_id res chain seq x y z
N MET A 1 1.81 -4.72 16.76
CA MET A 1 2.22 -4.68 15.36
C MET A 1 2.64 -3.26 15.03
N THR A 2 3.80 -3.10 14.40
CA THR A 2 4.28 -1.79 13.91
C THR A 2 3.38 -1.31 12.77
N ASN A 3 3.51 -0.03 12.38
CA ASN A 3 2.76 0.50 11.24
C ASN A 3 3.20 -0.16 9.92
N LEU A 4 4.48 -0.48 9.79
CA LEU A 4 4.99 -1.27 8.67
C LEU A 4 4.39 -2.68 8.62
N GLU A 5 4.27 -3.36 9.76
CA GLU A 5 3.63 -4.69 9.82
C GLU A 5 2.14 -4.64 9.46
N LYS A 6 1.42 -3.56 9.83
CA LYS A 6 0.03 -3.32 9.40
C LYS A 6 -0.06 -3.17 7.89
N TYR A 7 0.75 -2.29 7.32
CA TYR A 7 0.79 -2.01 5.89
C TYR A 7 1.08 -3.30 5.10
N ASN A 8 2.13 -4.03 5.50
CA ASN A 8 2.50 -5.29 4.87
C ASN A 8 1.39 -6.33 4.97
N LYS A 9 0.64 -6.36 6.08
CA LYS A 9 -0.48 -7.29 6.21
C LYS A 9 -1.60 -6.99 5.20
N ILE A 10 -1.89 -5.72 4.94
CA ILE A 10 -2.91 -5.31 3.97
C ILE A 10 -2.46 -5.75 2.57
N LEU A 11 -1.24 -5.40 2.15
CA LEU A 11 -0.70 -5.80 0.85
C LEU A 11 -0.70 -7.32 0.64
N LYS A 12 -0.33 -8.09 1.67
CA LYS A 12 -0.35 -9.56 1.60
C LYS A 12 -1.75 -10.14 1.52
N THR A 13 -2.76 -9.43 2.05
CA THR A 13 -4.16 -9.89 2.03
C THR A 13 -4.78 -9.55 0.68
N ASP A 14 -4.76 -8.28 0.31
CA ASP A 14 -5.54 -7.76 -0.81
C ASP A 14 -4.90 -8.12 -2.14
N LEU A 15 -3.58 -8.01 -2.20
CA LEU A 15 -2.80 -8.36 -3.39
C LEU A 15 -2.30 -9.80 -3.35
N LYS A 16 -2.58 -10.59 -2.30
CA LYS A 16 -2.04 -11.96 -2.14
C LYS A 16 -0.51 -12.01 -2.24
N ALA A 17 0.16 -10.91 -1.90
CA ALA A 17 1.62 -10.81 -1.90
C ALA A 17 2.23 -11.68 -0.80
N LYS A 18 3.50 -12.04 -0.96
CA LYS A 18 4.33 -12.69 0.05
C LYS A 18 5.38 -11.72 0.56
N ASP A 19 6.07 -12.09 1.64
CA ASP A 19 7.13 -11.25 2.21
C ASP A 19 8.27 -10.97 1.21
N GLU A 20 8.57 -11.90 0.30
CA GLU A 20 9.55 -11.71 -0.77
C GLU A 20 9.11 -10.68 -1.84
N ASP A 21 7.81 -10.46 -2.01
CA ASP A 21 7.27 -9.54 -3.00
C ASP A 21 7.29 -8.08 -2.51
N LEU A 22 7.44 -7.82 -1.20
CA LEU A 22 7.31 -6.50 -0.57
C LEU A 22 8.50 -5.58 -0.83
N ASN A 23 8.74 -5.27 -2.11
CA ASN A 23 9.79 -4.39 -2.59
C ASN A 23 9.39 -3.74 -3.92
N ASP A 24 10.13 -2.72 -4.32
CA ASP A 24 9.86 -1.91 -5.51
C ASP A 24 10.13 -2.62 -6.85
N GLU A 25 10.84 -3.74 -6.85
CA GLU A 25 11.16 -4.50 -8.06
C GLU A 25 10.02 -5.45 -8.46
N ILE A 26 9.26 -5.94 -7.47
CA ILE A 26 8.21 -6.95 -7.66
C ILE A 26 6.81 -6.35 -7.56
N LEU A 27 6.50 -5.66 -6.46
CA LEU A 27 5.17 -5.16 -6.18
C LEU A 27 4.95 -3.81 -6.90
N ILE A 28 4.57 -3.91 -8.17
CA ILE A 28 4.35 -2.77 -9.07
C ILE A 28 2.93 -2.88 -9.66
N TYR A 29 2.17 -1.79 -9.59
CA TYR A 29 0.83 -1.68 -10.17
C TYR A 29 0.81 -2.05 -11.67
N ASN A 30 -0.20 -2.80 -12.09
CA ASN A 30 -0.35 -3.33 -13.46
C ASN A 30 0.80 -4.25 -13.95
N ARG A 31 1.76 -4.61 -13.09
CA ARG A 31 2.79 -5.63 -13.40
C ARG A 31 2.68 -6.82 -12.46
N PHE A 32 2.35 -6.58 -11.20
CA PHE A 32 2.10 -7.65 -10.24
C PHE A 32 0.76 -8.33 -10.58
N PRO A 33 0.70 -9.68 -10.72
CA PRO A 33 -0.45 -10.37 -11.31
C PRO A 33 -1.81 -10.11 -10.66
N THR A 34 -1.82 -9.77 -9.38
CA THR A 34 -3.00 -9.54 -8.54
C THR A 34 -3.22 -8.07 -8.20
N TRP A 35 -2.40 -7.17 -8.74
CA TRP A 35 -2.53 -5.73 -8.54
C TRP A 35 -3.04 -5.04 -9.80
N ASP A 36 -4.38 -5.04 -9.94
CA ASP A 36 -5.12 -4.36 -11.01
C ASP A 36 -5.87 -3.12 -10.48
N SER A 37 -6.69 -2.50 -11.33
CA SER A 37 -7.42 -1.27 -10.98
C SER A 37 -8.45 -1.44 -9.87
N VAL A 38 -9.05 -2.64 -9.73
CA VAL A 38 -10.04 -2.90 -8.68
C VAL A 38 -9.32 -3.15 -7.36
N ALA A 39 -8.34 -4.05 -7.37
CA ALA A 39 -7.53 -4.37 -6.20
C ALA A 39 -6.80 -3.14 -5.66
N HIS A 40 -6.38 -2.21 -6.54
CA HIS A 40 -5.75 -0.97 -6.12
C HIS A 40 -6.70 -0.08 -5.30
N VAL A 41 -7.95 0.10 -5.73
CA VAL A 41 -8.92 0.94 -5.00
C VAL A 41 -9.37 0.28 -3.70
N GLU A 42 -9.57 -1.03 -3.71
CA GLU A 42 -9.90 -1.81 -2.49
C GLU A 42 -8.76 -1.71 -1.47
N MET A 43 -7.52 -1.96 -1.91
CA MET A 43 -6.33 -1.86 -1.05
C MET A 43 -6.14 -0.46 -0.45
N VAL A 44 -6.38 0.60 -1.23
CA VAL A 44 -6.31 1.96 -0.69
C VAL A 44 -7.39 2.20 0.36
N ALA A 45 -8.63 1.75 0.12
CA ALA A 45 -9.72 1.90 1.09
C ALA A 45 -9.40 1.19 2.42
N ASP A 46 -8.84 -0.03 2.36
CA ASP A 46 -8.41 -0.77 3.54
C ASP A 46 -7.26 -0.07 4.28
N ILE A 47 -6.33 0.56 3.56
CA ILE A 47 -5.28 1.39 4.16
C ILE A 47 -5.88 2.64 4.83
N GLU A 48 -6.77 3.35 4.16
CA GLU A 48 -7.47 4.53 4.71
C GLU A 48 -8.19 4.17 6.03
N GLU A 49 -8.97 3.08 6.03
CA GLU A 49 -9.66 2.61 7.22
C GLU A 49 -8.67 2.23 8.33
N LYS A 50 -7.60 1.49 7.99
CA LYS A 50 -6.68 0.95 9.00
C LYS A 50 -5.81 2.02 9.66
N PHE A 51 -5.43 3.04 8.90
CA PHE A 51 -4.58 4.12 9.36
C PHE A 51 -5.35 5.37 9.78
N GLY A 52 -6.65 5.44 9.51
CA GLY A 52 -7.48 6.62 9.81
C GLY A 52 -7.05 7.84 9.00
N VAL A 53 -6.65 7.62 7.74
CA VAL A 53 -6.17 8.65 6.82
C VAL A 53 -7.09 8.72 5.60
N MET A 54 -6.92 9.77 4.80
CA MET A 54 -7.64 9.94 3.54
C MET A 54 -6.64 10.29 2.43
N PHE A 55 -6.56 9.44 1.42
CA PHE A 55 -5.73 9.61 0.24
C PHE A 55 -6.41 10.59 -0.70
N SER A 56 -5.67 11.58 -1.20
CA SER A 56 -6.18 12.41 -2.28
C SER A 56 -6.22 11.62 -3.59
N THR A 57 -7.00 12.07 -4.57
CA THR A 57 -7.01 11.48 -5.92
C THR A 57 -5.61 11.39 -6.53
N LEU A 58 -4.75 12.40 -6.27
CA LEU A 58 -3.36 12.38 -6.72
C LEU A 58 -2.56 11.27 -6.03
N ASP A 59 -2.72 11.10 -4.72
CA ASP A 59 -2.01 10.05 -3.98
C ASP A 59 -2.43 8.65 -4.46
N ILE A 60 -3.73 8.43 -4.68
CA ILE A 60 -4.25 7.17 -5.26
C ILE A 60 -3.57 6.90 -6.61
N THR A 61 -3.64 7.85 -7.54
CA THR A 61 -3.00 7.68 -8.86
C THR A 61 -1.48 7.55 -8.81
N SER A 62 -0.83 8.05 -7.74
CA SER A 62 0.62 7.98 -7.57
C SER A 62 1.08 6.68 -6.90
N PHE A 63 0.18 5.94 -6.25
CA PHE A 63 0.53 4.71 -5.52
C PHE A 63 0.76 3.54 -6.48
N GLY A 64 1.91 3.55 -7.16
CA GLY A 64 2.26 2.58 -8.20
C GLY A 64 3.21 1.46 -7.77
N LYS A 65 3.76 1.50 -6.55
CA LYS A 65 4.72 0.50 -6.05
C LYS A 65 4.79 0.52 -4.52
N TYR A 66 5.44 -0.48 -3.93
CA TYR A 66 5.54 -0.69 -2.48
C TYR A 66 5.96 0.54 -1.68
N SER A 67 7.09 1.18 -2.03
CA SER A 67 7.62 2.34 -1.28
C SER A 67 6.73 3.58 -1.35
N LEU A 68 6.02 3.81 -2.46
CA LEU A 68 5.20 5.01 -2.63
C LEU A 68 4.01 5.03 -1.66
N GLY A 69 3.42 3.87 -1.35
CA GLY A 69 2.38 3.81 -0.32
C GLY A 69 2.88 4.21 1.07
N ILE A 70 4.14 3.85 1.39
CA ILE A 70 4.80 4.24 2.64
C ILE A 70 5.05 5.76 2.65
N GLU A 71 5.60 6.32 1.57
CA GLU A 71 5.84 7.77 1.44
C GLU A 71 4.55 8.59 1.57
N ILE A 72 3.44 8.10 1.00
CA ILE A 72 2.13 8.74 1.14
C ILE A 72 1.66 8.71 2.60
N LEU A 73 1.78 7.56 3.28
CA LEU A 73 1.41 7.44 4.70
C LEU A 73 2.24 8.37 5.59
N GLU A 74 3.55 8.48 5.35
CA GLU A 74 4.41 9.42 6.05
C GLU A 74 4.00 10.88 5.81
N LYS A 75 3.69 11.24 4.56
CA LYS A 75 3.16 12.56 4.20
C LYS A 75 1.83 12.88 4.90
N LEU A 76 1.02 11.85 5.17
CA LEU A 76 -0.25 11.96 5.89
C LEU A 76 -0.07 11.93 7.42
N GLY A 77 1.16 11.88 7.92
CA GLY A 77 1.49 11.96 9.35
C GLY A 77 1.55 10.61 10.07
N VAL A 78 1.56 9.50 9.33
CA VAL A 78 1.75 8.17 9.91
C VAL A 78 3.24 7.89 10.03
N ASP A 79 3.71 7.62 11.24
CA ASP A 79 5.09 7.18 11.46
C ASP A 79 5.28 5.74 10.98
N MET A 80 6.07 5.56 9.92
CA MET A 80 6.39 4.25 9.34
C MET A 80 7.75 3.71 9.83
N SER A 81 8.42 4.43 10.74
CA SER A 81 9.59 3.93 11.45
C SER A 81 9.19 2.82 12.44
N LYS A 82 10.15 1.96 12.77
CA LYS A 82 9.92 0.66 13.44
C LYS A 82 9.30 0.80 14.83
#